data_AF-A0A950QDX7-F1
#
_entry.id   AF-A0A950QDX7-F1
#
_cell.length_a   1.000
_cell.length_b   1.000
_cell.length_c   1.000
_cell.angle_alpha   90.00
_cell.angle_beta   90.00
_cell.angle_gamma   90.00
#
_symmetry.space_group_name_H-M   'P 1'
#
loop_
_entity.id
_entity.type
_entity.pdbx_description
1 polymer ?
#
loop_
_entity_poly.entity_id
_entity_poly.type
_entity_poly.pdbx_seq_one_letter_code
_entity_poly.pdbx_strand_id
1 'polypeptide(L)'
;MRRHRRKTALFALLSIVLPVFTPLRSLALELRTIEQAAADYRSSNAHLEEMFRAALLDTSRLAQYAADGTAYIKTGDIPAEWLRDASAQARPYLFFAREDPDVRALLRAIVSRMVKYLQIDPYANAYTLDYRVWEQKFELDSLAYPTALAWSYWKTTGD
;
A
#
# COMPACT_ATOMS: atom_id res chain seq x y z
N MET A 1 68.57 -3.05 -42.16
CA MET A 1 68.51 -3.81 -40.88
C MET A 1 67.73 -3.01 -39.84
N ARG A 2 66.39 -2.91 -39.92
CA ARG A 2 65.40 -3.74 -39.19
C ARG A 2 65.95 -4.44 -37.93
N ARG A 3 65.59 -3.94 -36.74
CA ARG A 3 65.36 -4.78 -35.54
C ARG A 3 64.25 -4.17 -34.68
N HIS A 4 63.28 -5.04 -34.36
CA HIS A 4 61.97 -4.78 -33.78
C HIS A 4 62.00 -4.09 -32.41
N ARG A 5 61.19 -3.03 -32.25
CA ARG A 5 60.64 -2.64 -30.95
C ARG A 5 59.64 -3.70 -30.51
N ARG A 6 59.87 -4.30 -29.34
CA ARG A 6 58.93 -5.21 -28.66
C ARG A 6 57.66 -4.42 -28.32
N LYS A 7 56.50 -4.89 -28.79
CA LYS A 7 55.20 -4.40 -28.33
C LYS A 7 54.86 -5.15 -27.04
N THR A 8 54.95 -4.49 -25.90
CA THR A 8 54.40 -4.99 -24.64
C THR A 8 52.91 -4.69 -24.67
N ALA A 9 52.08 -5.74 -24.79
CA ALA A 9 50.63 -5.60 -24.71
C ALA A 9 50.24 -5.39 -23.23
N LEU A 10 49.72 -4.20 -22.92
CA LEU A 10 49.10 -3.92 -21.63
C LEU A 10 47.62 -4.28 -21.74
N PHE A 11 47.23 -5.46 -21.26
CA PHE A 11 45.82 -5.81 -21.08
C PHE A 11 45.28 -5.03 -19.88
N ALA A 12 44.50 -3.97 -20.12
CA ALA A 12 43.68 -3.36 -19.09
C ALA A 12 42.47 -4.28 -18.84
N LEU A 13 42.46 -4.99 -17.71
CA LEU A 13 41.26 -5.63 -17.20
C LEU A 13 40.30 -4.54 -16.71
N LEU A 14 39.36 -4.16 -17.58
CA LEU A 14 38.20 -3.38 -17.17
C LEU A 14 37.23 -4.35 -16.50
N SER A 15 37.27 -4.44 -15.18
CA SER A 15 36.25 -5.14 -14.40
C SER A 15 34.92 -4.42 -14.59
N ILE A 16 34.07 -4.94 -15.47
CA ILE A 16 32.67 -4.52 -15.58
C ILE A 16 31.99 -4.97 -14.30
N VAL A 17 31.85 -4.04 -13.35
CA VAL A 17 30.88 -4.19 -12.27
C VAL A 17 29.52 -4.02 -12.93
N LEU A 18 28.90 -5.13 -13.32
CA LEU A 18 27.49 -5.14 -13.68
C LEU A 18 26.73 -4.62 -12.46
N PRO A 19 25.99 -3.50 -12.57
CA PRO A 19 25.09 -3.13 -11.49
C PRO A 19 24.11 -4.28 -11.34
N VAL A 20 24.10 -4.91 -10.17
CA VAL A 20 23.01 -5.79 -9.77
C VAL A 20 21.78 -4.89 -9.79
N PHE A 21 21.00 -4.99 -10.87
CA PHE A 21 19.65 -4.46 -10.91
C PHE A 21 18.87 -5.26 -9.87
N THR A 22 18.93 -4.83 -8.61
CA THR A 22 17.83 -5.10 -7.70
C THR A 22 16.61 -4.43 -8.33
N PRO A 23 15.58 -5.18 -8.74
CA PRO A 23 14.34 -4.53 -9.15
C PRO A 23 13.93 -3.62 -8.00
N LEU A 24 13.57 -2.37 -8.31
CA LEU A 24 12.92 -1.47 -7.36
C LEU A 24 11.78 -2.28 -6.76
N ARG A 25 11.93 -2.70 -5.50
CA ARG A 25 10.86 -3.37 -4.74
C ARG A 25 9.66 -2.45 -4.89
N SER A 26 8.60 -2.97 -5.48
CA SER A 26 7.37 -2.20 -5.61
C SER A 26 7.01 -1.69 -4.21
N LEU A 27 6.63 -0.42 -4.09
CA LEU A 27 6.20 0.20 -2.83
C LEU A 27 4.91 -0.44 -2.25
N ALA A 28 4.32 -1.43 -2.93
CA ALA A 28 3.14 -2.13 -2.46
C ALA A 28 3.44 -2.91 -1.17
N LEU A 29 2.51 -2.85 -0.23
CA LEU A 29 2.60 -3.58 1.02
C LEU A 29 2.44 -5.08 0.75
N GLU A 30 3.45 -5.86 1.14
CA GLU A 30 3.42 -7.33 1.08
C GLU A 30 2.64 -7.86 2.29
N LEU A 31 1.37 -8.27 2.09
CA LEU A 31 0.48 -8.79 3.13
C LEU A 31 0.22 -10.28 2.87
N ARG A 32 1.06 -11.14 3.47
CA ARG A 32 1.17 -12.55 3.10
C ARG A 32 -0.15 -13.32 3.17
N THR A 33 -0.94 -13.15 4.22
CA THR A 33 -2.22 -13.87 4.35
C THR A 33 -3.24 -13.44 3.29
N ILE A 34 -3.21 -12.18 2.88
CA ILE A 34 -4.08 -11.64 1.84
C ILE A 34 -3.64 -12.13 0.46
N GLU A 35 -2.32 -12.12 0.20
CA GLU A 35 -1.73 -12.69 -1.01
C GLU A 35 -2.06 -14.18 -1.15
N GLN A 36 -1.95 -14.92 -0.05
CA GLN A 36 -2.31 -16.32 -0.01
C GLN A 36 -3.82 -16.52 -0.22
N ALA A 37 -4.69 -15.75 0.43
CA ALA A 37 -6.14 -15.85 0.23
C ALA A 37 -6.54 -15.53 -1.22
N ALA A 38 -5.92 -14.52 -1.83
CA ALA A 38 -6.06 -14.22 -3.24
C ALA A 38 -5.55 -15.38 -4.12
N ALA A 39 -4.51 -16.08 -3.66
CA ALA A 39 -3.92 -17.23 -4.35
C ALA A 39 -4.69 -18.53 -4.20
N ASP A 40 -5.44 -18.70 -3.12
CA ASP A 40 -6.14 -19.94 -2.78
C ASP A 40 -7.59 -19.95 -3.28
N TYR A 41 -8.14 -18.80 -3.68
CA TYR A 41 -9.46 -18.74 -4.28
C TYR A 41 -9.53 -19.56 -5.58
N ARG A 42 -10.49 -20.48 -5.64
CA ARG A 42 -10.72 -21.36 -6.79
C ARG A 42 -12.16 -21.24 -7.29
N SER A 43 -12.32 -21.28 -8.61
CA SER A 43 -13.59 -21.23 -9.32
C SER A 43 -13.51 -22.04 -10.61
N SER A 44 -14.64 -22.59 -11.07
CA SER A 44 -14.72 -23.20 -12.41
C SER A 44 -14.56 -22.16 -13.54
N ASN A 45 -14.60 -20.87 -13.21
CA ASN A 45 -14.37 -19.75 -14.12
C ASN A 45 -13.02 -19.09 -13.81
N ALA A 46 -12.02 -19.33 -14.65
CA ALA A 46 -10.67 -18.77 -14.49
C ALA A 46 -10.64 -17.23 -14.52
N HIS A 47 -11.53 -16.59 -15.28
CA HIS A 47 -11.61 -15.13 -15.31
C HIS A 47 -12.10 -14.58 -13.96
N LEU A 48 -13.01 -15.28 -13.29
CA LEU A 48 -13.46 -14.89 -11.96
C LEU A 48 -12.32 -15.01 -10.93
N GLU A 49 -11.47 -16.03 -11.04
CA GLU A 49 -10.30 -16.15 -10.17
C GLU A 49 -9.34 -14.97 -10.34
N GLU A 50 -9.09 -14.57 -11.58
CA GLU A 50 -8.25 -13.42 -11.91
C GLU A 50 -8.86 -12.11 -11.37
N MET A 51 -10.15 -11.87 -11.60
CA MET A 51 -10.87 -10.69 -11.09
C MET A 51 -10.82 -10.62 -9.57
N PHE A 52 -11.08 -11.73 -8.88
CA PHE A 52 -11.03 -11.79 -7.41
C PHE A 52 -9.63 -11.45 -6.89
N ARG A 53 -8.58 -12.07 -7.47
CA ARG A 53 -7.20 -11.81 -7.09
C ARG A 53 -6.83 -10.34 -7.31
N ALA A 54 -7.20 -9.78 -8.46
CA ALA A 54 -6.91 -8.40 -8.78
C ALA A 54 -7.58 -7.44 -7.78
N ALA A 55 -8.87 -7.65 -7.49
CA ALA A 55 -9.64 -6.82 -6.58
C ALA A 55 -9.14 -6.89 -5.13
N LEU A 56 -8.86 -8.10 -4.61
CA LEU A 56 -8.42 -8.26 -3.22
C LEU A 56 -7.05 -7.62 -2.95
N LEU A 57 -6.16 -7.67 -3.94
CA LEU A 57 -4.80 -7.12 -3.85
C LEU A 57 -4.70 -5.63 -4.19
N ASP A 58 -5.78 -5.00 -4.65
CA ASP A 58 -5.71 -3.62 -5.12
C ASP A 58 -5.42 -2.63 -3.98
N THR A 59 -6.07 -2.80 -2.83
CA THR A 59 -5.90 -1.90 -1.69
C THR A 59 -4.47 -1.89 -1.15
N SER A 60 -3.79 -3.04 -1.05
CA SER A 60 -2.40 -3.09 -0.57
C SER A 60 -1.40 -2.43 -1.54
N ARG A 61 -1.77 -2.28 -2.82
CA ARG A 61 -0.99 -1.54 -3.83
C ARG A 61 -1.24 -0.03 -3.75
N LEU A 62 -2.42 0.37 -3.30
CA LEU A 62 -2.81 1.78 -3.12
C LEU A 62 -2.46 2.32 -1.73
N ALA A 63 -2.18 1.42 -0.78
CA ALA A 63 -1.81 1.74 0.59
C ALA A 63 -0.29 1.92 0.74
N GLN A 64 0.10 2.89 1.55
CA GLN A 64 1.50 3.11 1.92
C GLN A 64 1.62 3.64 3.36
N TYR A 65 2.66 3.22 4.06
CA TYR A 65 3.03 3.83 5.35
C TYR A 65 3.65 5.21 5.12
N ALA A 66 3.33 6.15 6.00
CA ALA A 66 3.98 7.44 6.09
C ALA A 66 5.05 7.44 7.19
N ALA A 67 5.92 8.45 7.16
CA ALA A 67 7.04 8.57 8.09
C ALA A 67 6.61 8.69 9.56
N ASP A 68 5.39 9.13 9.83
CA ASP A 68 4.81 9.27 11.17
C ASP A 68 4.11 8.00 11.68
N GLY A 69 4.29 6.87 10.99
CA GLY A 69 3.77 5.55 11.39
C GLY A 69 2.28 5.32 11.07
N THR A 70 1.58 6.29 10.49
CA THR A 70 0.21 6.10 9.98
C THR A 70 0.24 5.60 8.54
N ALA A 71 -0.89 5.16 7.99
CA ALA A 71 -0.96 4.61 6.62
C ALA A 71 -2.05 5.29 5.79
N TYR A 72 -1.68 5.65 4.56
CA TYR A 72 -2.47 6.40 3.58
C TYR A 72 -2.95 5.46 2.48
N ILE A 73 -4.22 5.53 2.08
CA ILE A 73 -4.76 4.79 0.93
C ILE A 73 -5.23 5.77 -0.14
N LYS A 74 -4.58 5.76 -1.31
CA LYS A 74 -5.04 6.53 -2.47
C LYS A 74 -6.37 5.95 -2.98
N THR A 75 -7.33 6.79 -3.36
CA THR A 75 -8.61 6.32 -3.93
C THR A 75 -8.43 5.50 -5.21
N GLY A 76 -7.38 5.78 -6.00
CA GLY A 76 -7.09 5.06 -7.23
C GLY A 76 -6.32 5.95 -8.20
N ASP A 77 -6.99 6.43 -9.24
CA ASP A 77 -6.43 7.40 -10.18
C ASP A 77 -6.29 8.81 -9.57
N ILE A 78 -7.23 9.22 -8.71
CA ILE A 78 -7.21 10.51 -7.99
C ILE A 78 -6.12 10.51 -6.89
N PRO A 79 -5.18 11.47 -6.87
CA PRO A 79 -4.06 11.53 -5.90
C PRO A 79 -4.43 12.12 -4.53
N ALA A 80 -5.54 11.64 -3.98
CA ALA A 80 -6.01 11.94 -2.63
C ALA A 80 -6.64 10.70 -1.99
N GLU A 81 -6.85 10.79 -0.69
CA GLU A 81 -7.50 9.78 0.14
C GLU A 81 -8.83 10.36 0.63
N TRP A 82 -9.94 9.69 0.28
CA TRP A 82 -11.24 9.99 0.85
C TRP A 82 -11.47 9.16 2.11
N LEU A 83 -12.01 9.77 3.16
CA LEU A 83 -12.31 9.09 4.42
C LEU A 83 -13.26 7.89 4.23
N ARG A 84 -14.28 8.05 3.38
CA ARG A 84 -15.20 6.99 2.96
C ARG A 84 -14.47 5.88 2.21
N ASP A 85 -13.81 6.24 1.12
CA ASP A 85 -13.25 5.31 0.16
C ASP A 85 -12.16 4.45 0.79
N ALA A 86 -11.21 5.05 1.50
CA ALA A 86 -10.15 4.33 2.21
C ALA A 86 -10.72 3.40 3.29
N SER A 87 -11.78 3.82 3.99
CA SER A 87 -12.44 2.94 4.97
C SER A 87 -13.08 1.73 4.32
N ALA A 88 -13.74 1.91 3.17
CA ALA A 88 -14.36 0.84 2.43
C ALA A 88 -13.33 -0.10 1.79
N GLN A 89 -12.25 0.45 1.22
CA GLN A 89 -11.11 -0.28 0.67
C GLN A 89 -10.44 -1.16 1.74
N ALA A 90 -10.22 -0.64 2.94
CA ALA A 90 -9.58 -1.37 4.03
C ALA A 90 -10.49 -2.43 4.69
N ARG A 91 -11.82 -2.30 4.58
CA ARG A 91 -12.77 -3.13 5.32
C ARG A 91 -12.60 -4.64 5.10
N PRO A 92 -12.37 -5.18 3.87
CA PRO A 92 -12.15 -6.60 3.67
C PRO A 92 -10.96 -7.14 4.47
N TYR A 93 -9.96 -6.31 4.78
CA TYR A 93 -8.75 -6.74 5.47
C TYR A 93 -9.00 -7.06 6.94
N LEU A 94 -10.13 -6.61 7.52
CA LEU A 94 -10.58 -7.02 8.85
C LEU A 94 -10.69 -8.54 8.98
N PHE A 95 -11.04 -9.26 7.90
CA PHE A 95 -11.15 -10.72 7.92
C PHE A 95 -9.84 -11.40 8.35
N PHE A 96 -8.69 -10.80 8.03
CA PHE A 96 -7.36 -11.34 8.31
C PHE A 96 -6.74 -10.76 9.59
N ALA A 97 -7.26 -9.64 10.10
CA ALA A 97 -6.64 -8.85 11.15
C ALA A 97 -6.48 -9.58 12.50
N ARG A 98 -7.32 -10.59 12.77
CA ARG A 98 -7.22 -11.38 14.01
C ARG A 98 -6.03 -12.33 14.00
N GLU A 99 -5.60 -12.79 12.84
CA GLU A 99 -4.57 -13.82 12.68
C GLU A 99 -3.26 -13.25 12.17
N ASP A 100 -3.32 -12.20 11.35
CA ASP A 100 -2.16 -11.56 10.75
C ASP A 100 -1.80 -10.23 11.48
N PRO A 101 -0.66 -10.18 12.20
CA PRO A 101 -0.23 -8.98 12.90
C PRO A 101 0.14 -7.82 11.96
N ASP A 102 0.60 -8.09 10.74
CA ASP A 102 0.97 -7.05 9.77
C ASP A 102 -0.29 -6.38 9.20
N VAL A 103 -1.33 -7.17 8.90
CA VAL A 103 -2.64 -6.64 8.53
C VAL A 103 -3.26 -5.83 9.66
N ARG A 104 -3.14 -6.32 10.90
CA ARG A 104 -3.61 -5.60 12.10
C ARG A 104 -2.90 -4.26 12.27
N ALA A 105 -1.58 -4.24 12.09
CA ALA A 105 -0.78 -3.02 12.18
C ALA A 105 -1.17 -2.01 11.09
N LEU A 106 -1.39 -2.47 9.86
CA LEU A 106 -1.84 -1.62 8.76
C LEU A 106 -3.19 -0.97 9.06
N LEU A 107 -4.18 -1.75 9.51
CA LEU A 107 -5.50 -1.22 9.85
C LEU A 107 -5.43 -0.20 10.99
N ARG A 108 -4.61 -0.44 12.03
CA ARG A 108 -4.36 0.54 13.09
C ARG A 108 -3.78 1.85 12.53
N ALA A 109 -2.82 1.73 11.62
CA ALA A 109 -2.15 2.88 11.02
C ALA A 109 -3.11 3.69 10.11
N ILE A 110 -4.02 3.03 9.39
CA ILE A 110 -5.09 3.66 8.60
C ILE A 110 -6.05 4.43 9.52
N VAL A 111 -6.58 3.78 10.55
CA VAL A 111 -7.50 4.40 11.52
C VAL A 111 -6.83 5.60 12.19
N SER A 112 -5.57 5.46 12.60
CA SER A 112 -4.78 6.55 13.20
C SER A 112 -4.61 7.75 12.26
N ARG A 113 -4.46 7.51 10.95
CA ARG A 113 -4.41 8.59 9.96
C ARG A 113 -5.73 9.33 9.87
N MET A 114 -6.84 8.58 9.79
CA MET A 114 -8.18 9.16 9.69
C MET A 114 -8.52 10.03 10.91
N VAL A 115 -8.09 9.63 12.12
CA VAL A 115 -8.25 10.46 13.31
C VAL A 115 -7.50 11.80 13.17
N LYS A 116 -6.28 11.79 12.62
CA LYS A 116 -5.53 13.03 12.36
C LYS A 116 -6.24 13.93 11.35
N TYR A 117 -6.82 13.37 10.28
CA TYR A 117 -7.63 14.12 9.33
C TYR A 117 -8.80 14.82 10.02
N LEU A 118 -9.56 14.09 10.85
CA LEU A 118 -10.69 14.66 11.59
C LEU A 118 -10.28 15.77 12.58
N GLN A 119 -9.05 15.71 13.11
CA GLN A 119 -8.49 16.78 13.95
C GLN A 119 -8.08 18.02 13.14
N ILE A 120 -7.70 17.83 11.86
CA ILE A 120 -7.35 18.93 10.96
C ILE A 120 -8.62 19.65 10.50
N ASP A 121 -9.57 18.91 9.93
CA ASP A 121 -10.82 19.49 9.44
C ASP A 121 -11.96 18.44 9.36
N PRO A 122 -12.87 18.39 10.33
CA PRO A 122 -13.99 17.44 10.29
C PRO A 122 -15.00 17.75 9.17
N TYR A 123 -14.87 18.87 8.44
CA TYR A 123 -15.71 19.20 7.30
C TYR A 123 -15.15 18.74 5.95
N ALA A 124 -13.89 18.31 5.90
CA ALA A 124 -13.28 17.82 4.67
C ALA A 124 -13.48 16.33 4.47
N ASN A 125 -13.78 15.94 3.22
CA ASN A 125 -13.95 14.55 2.81
C ASN A 125 -12.63 13.91 2.34
N ALA A 126 -11.65 14.71 1.89
CA ALA A 126 -10.45 14.20 1.23
C ALA A 126 -9.16 14.93 1.59
N TYR A 127 -8.07 14.17 1.65
CA TYR A 127 -6.75 14.63 2.08
C TYR A 127 -5.64 14.11 1.18
N THR A 128 -4.55 14.87 1.06
CA THR A 128 -3.29 14.38 0.48
C THR A 128 -2.45 13.63 1.51
N LEU A 129 -1.46 12.85 1.07
CA LEU A 129 -0.49 12.18 1.95
C LEU A 129 0.10 13.09 3.04
N ASP A 130 0.42 14.34 2.67
CA ASP A 130 1.02 15.36 3.55
C ASP A 130 -0.03 16.14 4.37
N TYR A 131 -1.21 15.54 4.61
CA TYR A 131 -2.26 16.09 5.48
C TYR A 131 -2.90 17.41 5.02
N ARG A 132 -2.71 17.83 3.77
CA ARG A 132 -3.47 18.96 3.20
C ARG A 132 -4.87 18.52 2.80
N VAL A 133 -5.86 19.37 3.05
CA VAL A 133 -7.22 19.20 2.53
C VAL A 133 -7.15 19.23 1.00
N TRP A 134 -7.55 18.12 0.37
CA TRP A 134 -7.70 18.03 -1.07
C TRP A 134 -9.06 18.56 -1.51
N GLU A 135 -10.11 18.18 -0.79
CA GLU A 135 -11.48 18.63 -1.02
C GLU A 135 -12.19 18.83 0.33
N GLN A 136 -12.94 19.93 0.43
CA GLN A 136 -13.72 20.30 1.60
C GLN A 136 -15.22 20.25 1.29
N LYS A 137 -15.71 19.07 0.86
CA LYS A 137 -17.16 18.84 0.79
C LYS A 137 -17.59 18.13 2.05
N PHE A 138 -18.44 18.79 2.83
CA PHE A 138 -18.99 18.18 4.01
C PHE A 138 -19.93 17.02 3.64
N GLU A 139 -19.55 15.83 4.08
CA GLU A 139 -20.28 14.59 3.87
C GLU A 139 -20.39 13.89 5.22
N LEU A 140 -21.62 13.66 5.70
CA LEU A 140 -21.84 13.02 7.00
C LEU A 140 -21.11 11.67 7.10
N ASP A 141 -21.08 10.93 6.00
CA ASP A 141 -20.45 9.63 5.95
C ASP A 141 -18.90 9.68 6.02
N SER A 142 -18.28 10.82 5.70
CA SER A 142 -16.84 11.02 5.92
C SER A 142 -16.46 10.94 7.40
N LEU A 143 -17.40 11.23 8.31
CA LEU A 143 -17.22 10.99 9.76
C LEU A 143 -17.60 9.56 10.15
N ALA A 144 -18.64 9.00 9.52
CA ALA A 144 -19.19 7.70 9.89
C ALA A 144 -18.29 6.52 9.49
N TYR A 145 -17.70 6.56 8.29
CA TYR A 145 -16.88 5.48 7.75
C TYR A 145 -15.62 5.19 8.59
N PRO A 146 -14.79 6.19 8.94
CA PRO A 146 -13.66 5.99 9.85
C PRO A 146 -14.08 5.45 11.21
N THR A 147 -15.19 5.95 11.75
CA THR A 147 -15.73 5.51 13.05
C THR A 147 -16.16 4.04 12.99
N ALA A 148 -16.87 3.65 11.93
CA ALA A 148 -17.31 2.27 11.72
C ALA A 148 -16.12 1.32 11.51
N LEU A 149 -15.09 1.75 10.77
CA LEU A 149 -13.86 0.98 10.59
C LEU A 149 -13.14 0.81 11.93
N ALA A 150 -12.95 1.88 12.71
CA ALA A 150 -12.29 1.85 14.01
C ALA A 150 -13.02 0.92 14.99
N TRP A 151 -14.35 1.01 15.06
CA TRP A 151 -15.15 0.12 15.90
C TRP A 151 -15.02 -1.35 15.45
N SER A 152 -15.09 -1.60 14.15
CA SER A 152 -14.98 -2.96 13.60
C SER A 152 -13.57 -3.54 13.83
N TYR A 153 -12.54 -2.72 13.71
CA TYR A 153 -11.15 -3.07 14.04
C TYR A 153 -11.02 -3.49 15.50
N TRP A 154 -11.47 -2.64 16.43
CA TRP A 154 -11.44 -2.93 17.87
C TRP A 154 -12.20 -4.22 18.19
N LYS A 155 -13.42 -4.37 17.66
CA LYS A 155 -14.25 -5.57 17.87
C LYS A 155 -13.60 -6.85 17.33
N THR A 156 -12.88 -6.76 16.21
CA THR A 156 -12.29 -7.91 15.55
C THR A 156 -10.98 -8.34 16.21
N THR A 157 -10.18 -7.38 16.65
CA THR A 157 -8.79 -7.61 17.06
C THR A 157 -8.57 -7.56 18.57
N GLY A 158 -9.46 -6.88 19.31
CA GLY A 158 -9.33 -6.62 20.74
C GLY A 158 -8.27 -5.56 21.10
N ASP A 159 -7.68 -4.91 20.09
CA ASP A 159 -6.72 -3.82 20.25
C ASP A 159 -7.41 -2.46 20.39
#